data_AF-A0A950KK61-F1
#
_entry.id   AF-A0A950KK61-F1
#
_cell.length_a   1.000
_cell.length_b   1.000
_cell.length_c   1.000
_cell.angle_alpha   90.00
_cell.angle_beta   90.00
_cell.angle_gamma   90.00
#
_symmetry.space_group_name_H-M   'P 1'
#
loop_
_entity.id
_entity.type
_entity.pdbx_description
1 polymer ?
#
loop_
_entity_poly.entity_id
_entity_poly.type
_entity_poly.pdbx_seq_one_letter_code
_entity_poly.pdbx_strand_id
1 'polypeptide(L)'
;MHLTLLELKVHRAWRAGAERRRLVRLFVPVAIVCWCFALNPWAAIAVTDIPSRISDVTVYSDRAAVTRVAEAEVPAGETTLAIADLPDELIDGSLQVQAEGNAGFTLLSTDLRREVLSGAANPRVRALEDEVHKLEQQGADLAFRIEQLKRRASYLTTLTTAFARGERTAPALPDIESIYRFYVDETAKLDADRQNLERQTQPVTAELERARQELKTLNRSKVQRTLLVMLRVAQPVHARLRVQYQLRNASWRPVYDARANDDENRVVLDYRGSVRQRTGEDWLGATLVLSTAQPGLRGRMPELEPVYLRFLEPPRPVVDNAPAAALKGRSLAAAPALAASESAPQAPAEVINHGLSVSYRAPLPANVPADGDPHELALQQIILEGRPRYVTTPVLDQAVFLRYHVTNRTDALLLAGDVNLYRDGDLVGKGAINEVPAGAEFDLDFGRDQNLTVQRKRVIDRRSSSGLINRQDALERRYQITLENHHPVAVAVQLIDALPVSQNAEITLSGVSFSEPPAAQDQQTGKLTWEFELAPQARKTVEFGFVVQWPQGKEIEEGF
;
A
#
# COMPACT_ATOMS: atom_id res chain seq x y z
N MET A 1 -51.53 -62.57 23.17
CA MET A 1 -51.29 -63.52 24.28
C MET A 1 -51.97 -62.93 25.50
N HIS A 2 -53.16 -63.46 25.85
CA HIS A 2 -53.98 -63.23 27.07
C HIS A 2 -54.38 -61.77 27.40
N LEU A 3 -55.61 -61.43 27.80
CA LEU A 3 -56.85 -62.17 28.07
C LEU A 3 -57.98 -61.12 28.13
N THR A 4 -59.10 -61.45 27.50
CA THR A 4 -60.45 -60.87 27.59
C THR A 4 -61.01 -60.80 29.01
N LEU A 5 -61.99 -59.91 29.28
CA LEU A 5 -63.36 -60.24 29.75
C LEU A 5 -64.13 -59.06 30.41
N LEU A 6 -65.27 -58.73 29.79
CA LEU A 6 -66.65 -58.61 30.36
C LEU A 6 -66.93 -57.57 31.46
N GLU A 7 -67.78 -56.56 31.20
CA GLU A 7 -69.25 -56.53 31.19
C GLU A 7 -69.93 -56.24 32.54
N LEU A 8 -70.77 -55.19 32.48
CA LEU A 8 -72.02 -54.89 33.18
C LEU A 8 -72.09 -54.85 34.72
N LYS A 9 -72.61 -53.71 35.20
CA LYS A 9 -73.73 -53.69 36.17
C LYS A 9 -74.53 -52.39 36.12
N VAL A 10 -75.83 -52.56 35.89
CA VAL A 10 -76.89 -51.56 35.94
C VAL A 10 -77.43 -51.46 37.37
N HIS A 11 -77.72 -50.24 37.87
CA HIS A 11 -78.74 -50.05 38.90
C HIS A 11 -79.41 -48.66 38.82
N ARG A 12 -80.74 -48.71 38.57
CA ARG A 12 -81.89 -47.90 39.08
C ARG A 12 -81.57 -46.81 40.12
N ALA A 13 -82.33 -45.74 40.35
CA ALA A 13 -83.51 -45.06 39.78
C ALA A 13 -83.87 -43.97 40.82
N TRP A 14 -84.37 -42.79 40.43
CA TRP A 14 -85.55 -42.12 41.04
C TRP A 14 -85.78 -40.69 40.50
N ARG A 15 -87.04 -40.45 40.07
CA ARG A 15 -87.96 -39.30 40.30
C ARG A 15 -87.37 -37.93 40.64
N ALA A 16 -87.93 -36.79 40.26
CA ALA A 16 -89.07 -36.36 39.45
C ALA A 16 -89.00 -34.81 39.49
N GLY A 17 -89.50 -34.12 38.47
CA GLY A 17 -89.56 -32.65 38.50
C GLY A 17 -89.83 -32.07 37.12
N ALA A 18 -91.07 -32.20 36.69
CA ALA A 18 -91.58 -31.65 35.44
C ALA A 18 -92.03 -30.21 35.65
N GLU A 19 -91.62 -29.31 34.75
CA GLU A 19 -92.48 -28.31 34.09
C GLU A 19 -91.74 -27.86 32.82
N ARG A 20 -92.09 -28.40 31.65
CA ARG A 20 -93.06 -27.84 30.68
C ARG A 20 -92.69 -26.40 30.32
N ARG A 21 -92.56 -25.96 29.06
CA ARG A 21 -93.03 -26.36 27.73
C ARG A 21 -92.60 -25.13 26.88
N ARG A 22 -92.02 -25.15 25.68
CA ARG A 22 -92.37 -25.80 24.41
C ARG A 22 -91.28 -25.38 23.40
N LEU A 23 -90.70 -26.34 22.67
CA LEU A 23 -90.82 -26.56 21.21
C LEU A 23 -89.94 -25.60 20.37
N VAL A 24 -89.15 -26.01 19.37
CA VAL A 24 -89.00 -27.30 18.69
C VAL A 24 -87.80 -27.22 17.73
N ARG A 25 -86.98 -28.29 17.71
CA ARG A 25 -86.22 -28.91 16.58
C ARG A 25 -85.20 -28.02 15.82
N LEU A 26 -84.00 -28.49 15.45
CA LEU A 26 -83.66 -29.79 14.84
C LEU A 26 -82.12 -30.03 14.88
N PHE A 27 -81.70 -31.19 15.40
CA PHE A 27 -80.57 -32.08 15.05
C PHE A 27 -79.17 -31.58 14.57
N VAL A 28 -78.14 -31.89 15.39
CA VAL A 28 -76.89 -32.69 15.13
C VAL A 28 -75.70 -32.04 14.35
N PRO A 29 -74.41 -32.32 14.68
CA PRO A 29 -73.75 -32.61 15.96
C PRO A 29 -72.38 -31.87 16.17
N VAL A 30 -71.84 -32.11 17.36
CA VAL A 30 -70.45 -31.95 17.84
C VAL A 30 -69.37 -32.28 16.79
N ALA A 31 -68.41 -31.37 16.59
CA ALA A 31 -66.97 -31.64 16.70
C ALA A 31 -66.13 -30.35 16.47
N ILE A 32 -64.96 -30.32 17.12
CA ILE A 32 -63.79 -29.45 16.88
C ILE A 32 -63.67 -28.22 17.81
N VAL A 33 -63.09 -28.53 18.97
CA VAL A 33 -62.06 -27.74 19.67
C VAL A 33 -61.12 -27.02 18.67
N CYS A 34 -61.13 -25.68 18.67
CA CYS A 34 -60.00 -24.78 18.37
C CYS A 34 -60.53 -23.39 17.99
N TRP A 35 -60.78 -22.52 18.97
CA TRP A 35 -60.93 -21.08 18.69
C TRP A 35 -60.50 -20.23 19.90
N CYS A 36 -59.24 -20.42 20.29
CA CYS A 36 -58.44 -19.40 20.96
C CYS A 36 -57.08 -19.40 20.25
N PHE A 37 -56.53 -18.22 19.97
CA PHE A 37 -55.31 -17.92 19.19
C PHE A 37 -55.48 -17.76 17.67
N ALA A 38 -56.12 -16.67 17.27
CA ALA A 38 -55.71 -15.97 16.05
C ALA A 38 -56.05 -14.48 16.23
N LEU A 39 -55.13 -13.73 16.83
CA LEU A 39 -54.91 -12.28 16.69
C LEU A 39 -53.85 -11.84 17.71
N ASN A 40 -52.63 -12.31 17.49
CA ASN A 40 -51.46 -11.50 17.78
C ASN A 40 -50.72 -11.44 16.45
N PRO A 41 -50.86 -10.37 15.66
CA PRO A 41 -49.78 -10.08 14.73
C PRO A 41 -48.60 -9.81 15.65
N TRP A 42 -47.65 -10.73 15.70
CA TRP A 42 -46.26 -10.29 15.83
C TRP A 42 -46.10 -9.34 14.64
N ALA A 43 -46.34 -8.05 14.87
CA ALA A 43 -45.97 -7.03 13.91
C ALA A 43 -44.45 -7.18 13.86
N ALA A 44 -43.97 -7.93 12.87
CA ALA A 44 -42.59 -7.89 12.48
C ALA A 44 -42.32 -6.41 12.26
N ILE A 45 -41.53 -5.80 13.13
CA ILE A 45 -41.11 -4.42 12.98
C ILE A 45 -40.46 -4.36 11.60
N ALA A 46 -41.15 -3.76 10.65
CA ALA A 46 -40.73 -3.77 9.26
C ALA A 46 -39.38 -3.05 9.19
N VAL A 47 -38.34 -3.80 8.85
CA VAL A 47 -37.03 -3.22 8.56
C VAL A 47 -37.14 -2.59 7.18
N THR A 48 -36.92 -1.28 7.10
CA THR A 48 -37.00 -0.52 5.85
C THR A 48 -35.59 -0.22 5.36
N ASP A 49 -35.19 -0.79 4.23
CA ASP A 49 -33.91 -0.48 3.60
C ASP A 49 -33.94 0.93 3.03
N ILE A 50 -32.89 1.72 3.33
CA ILE A 50 -32.76 3.10 2.89
C ILE A 50 -31.42 3.32 2.19
N PRO A 51 -31.39 3.97 1.02
CA PRO A 51 -30.14 4.25 0.33
C PRO A 51 -29.32 5.28 1.09
N SER A 52 -28.00 5.16 1.02
CA SER A 52 -27.07 6.13 1.60
C SER A 52 -25.98 6.51 0.60
N ARG A 53 -25.44 7.72 0.74
CA ARG A 53 -24.31 8.21 -0.06
C ARG A 53 -23.21 8.74 0.84
N ILE A 54 -21.95 8.54 0.43
CA ILE A 54 -20.80 9.17 1.09
C ILE A 54 -20.81 10.66 0.76
N SER A 55 -20.66 11.49 1.78
CA SER A 55 -20.71 12.95 1.68
C SER A 55 -19.36 13.60 1.97
N ASP A 56 -18.73 13.17 3.06
CA ASP A 56 -17.45 13.68 3.53
C ASP A 56 -16.52 12.52 3.90
N VAL A 57 -15.25 12.64 3.55
CA VAL A 57 -14.19 11.71 3.95
C VAL A 57 -13.01 12.51 4.47
N THR A 58 -12.58 12.22 5.69
CA THR A 58 -11.31 12.71 6.23
C THR A 58 -10.30 11.57 6.27
N VAL A 59 -9.23 11.67 5.49
CA VAL A 59 -8.16 10.67 5.45
C VAL A 59 -7.06 11.12 6.41
N TYR A 60 -6.61 10.19 7.26
CA TYR A 60 -5.50 10.36 8.19
C TYR A 60 -4.31 9.51 7.74
N SER A 61 -3.19 9.56 8.48
CA SER A 61 -1.99 8.77 8.15
C SER A 61 -2.20 7.25 8.21
N ASP A 62 -3.22 6.78 8.94
CA ASP A 62 -3.44 5.34 9.22
C ASP A 62 -4.90 4.84 9.05
N ARG A 63 -5.85 5.75 8.85
CA ARG A 63 -7.29 5.45 8.74
C ARG A 63 -8.03 6.52 7.95
N ALA A 64 -9.32 6.32 7.72
CA ALA A 64 -10.22 7.37 7.25
C ALA A 64 -11.47 7.47 8.15
N ALA A 65 -12.00 8.67 8.34
CA ALA A 65 -13.34 8.90 8.87
C ALA A 65 -14.27 9.21 7.71
N VAL A 66 -15.37 8.47 7.61
CA VAL A 66 -16.35 8.61 6.53
C VAL A 66 -17.67 9.08 7.14
N THR A 67 -18.31 10.05 6.48
CA THR A 67 -19.68 10.45 6.76
C THR A 67 -20.58 10.05 5.59
N ARG A 68 -21.60 9.23 5.89
CA ARG A 68 -22.73 8.97 5.02
C ARG A 68 -23.95 9.80 5.39
N VAL A 69 -24.74 10.13 4.37
CA VAL A 69 -26.07 10.70 4.53
C VAL A 69 -27.09 9.75 3.93
N ALA A 70 -28.13 9.44 4.69
CA ALA A 70 -29.31 8.73 4.26
C ALA A 70 -30.56 9.56 4.57
N GLU A 71 -31.57 9.51 3.71
CA GLU A 71 -32.80 10.29 3.85
C GLU A 71 -33.99 9.34 3.72
N ALA A 72 -34.98 9.48 4.60
CA ALA A 72 -36.14 8.60 4.64
C ALA A 72 -37.37 9.29 5.24
N GLU A 73 -38.54 8.96 4.70
CA GLU A 73 -39.82 9.31 5.30
C GLU A 73 -40.14 8.32 6.43
N VAL A 74 -40.22 8.82 7.67
CA VAL A 74 -40.44 7.99 8.86
C VAL A 74 -41.85 8.23 9.40
N PRO A 75 -42.72 7.20 9.47
CA PRO A 75 -44.07 7.34 10.01
C PRO A 75 -44.05 7.56 11.53
N ALA A 76 -45.13 8.10 12.08
CA ALA A 76 -45.30 8.20 13.53
C ALA A 76 -45.24 6.81 14.20
N GLY A 77 -44.49 6.71 15.30
CA GLY A 77 -44.27 5.46 16.03
C GLY A 77 -42.82 5.00 15.99
N GLU A 78 -42.61 3.70 16.17
CA GLU A 78 -41.30 3.07 16.07
C GLU A 78 -41.04 2.56 14.65
N THR A 79 -39.84 2.79 14.15
CA THR A 79 -39.41 2.31 12.83
C THR A 79 -37.96 1.88 12.90
N THR A 80 -37.62 0.77 12.23
CA THR A 80 -36.25 0.31 12.07
C THR A 80 -35.81 0.56 10.64
N LEU A 81 -34.78 1.38 10.47
CA LEU A 81 -34.18 1.71 9.18
C LEU A 81 -32.90 0.91 9.01
N ALA A 82 -32.69 0.32 7.83
CA ALA A 82 -31.49 -0.44 7.49
C ALA A 82 -30.65 0.32 6.46
N ILE A 83 -29.39 0.56 6.81
CA ILE A 83 -28.36 1.09 5.92
C ILE A 83 -27.42 -0.05 5.58
N ALA A 84 -27.57 -0.61 4.39
CA ALA A 84 -26.76 -1.70 3.86
C ALA A 84 -25.44 -1.17 3.24
N ASP A 85 -24.64 -2.10 2.70
CA ASP A 85 -23.39 -1.83 1.98
C ASP A 85 -22.30 -1.11 2.81
N LEU A 86 -22.30 -1.29 4.14
CA LEU A 86 -21.17 -0.84 4.96
C LEU A 86 -19.98 -1.81 4.82
N PRO A 87 -18.75 -1.31 4.82
CA PRO A 87 -17.56 -2.15 4.62
C PRO A 87 -17.20 -2.95 5.87
N ASP A 88 -16.51 -4.08 5.68
CA ASP A 88 -16.03 -4.91 6.81
C ASP A 88 -14.81 -4.26 7.53
N GLU A 89 -14.16 -3.30 6.88
CA GLU A 89 -13.05 -2.52 7.41
C GLU A 89 -13.50 -1.49 8.46
N LEU A 90 -14.81 -1.34 8.66
CA LEU A 90 -15.41 -0.49 9.68
C LEU A 90 -14.94 -0.86 11.09
N ILE A 91 -14.55 0.15 11.86
CA ILE A 91 -14.19 0.00 13.27
C ILE A 91 -15.47 0.13 14.11
N ASP A 92 -15.95 -0.98 14.69
CA ASP A 92 -17.26 -1.04 15.36
C ASP A 92 -17.46 0.07 16.42
N GLY A 93 -16.44 0.32 17.25
CA GLY A 93 -16.50 1.35 18.31
C GLY A 93 -16.43 2.80 17.83
N SER A 94 -16.35 3.05 16.53
CA SER A 94 -16.31 4.40 15.94
C SER A 94 -17.63 4.85 15.33
N LEU A 95 -18.62 3.94 15.23
CA LEU A 95 -19.90 4.22 14.59
C LEU A 95 -20.71 5.22 15.41
N GLN A 96 -21.15 6.29 14.77
CA GLN A 96 -22.02 7.30 15.36
C GLN A 96 -23.15 7.61 14.38
N VAL A 97 -24.38 7.70 14.91
CA VAL A 97 -25.58 8.02 14.12
C VAL A 97 -26.21 9.27 14.72
N GLN A 98 -26.42 10.27 13.89
CA GLN A 98 -27.17 11.47 14.22
C GLN A 98 -28.40 11.54 13.31
N ALA A 99 -29.56 11.83 13.89
CA ALA A 99 -30.79 12.06 13.14
C ALA A 99 -31.13 13.55 13.21
N GLU A 100 -31.28 14.17 12.05
CA GLU A 100 -31.68 15.57 11.88
C GLU A 100 -33.08 15.62 11.27
N GLY A 101 -33.91 16.57 11.73
CA GLY A 101 -35.22 16.85 11.18
C GLY A 101 -36.04 17.80 12.06
N ASN A 102 -37.19 18.25 11.55
CA ASN A 102 -37.97 19.34 12.15
C ASN A 102 -38.83 18.91 13.36
N ALA A 103 -38.69 17.65 13.81
CA ALA A 103 -39.43 17.06 14.92
C ALA A 103 -38.47 16.39 15.91
N GLY A 104 -38.91 16.14 17.15
CA GLY A 104 -38.10 15.43 18.14
C GLY A 104 -37.94 13.95 17.79
N PHE A 105 -36.70 13.49 17.69
CA PHE A 105 -36.34 12.08 17.47
C PHE A 105 -35.87 11.44 18.78
N THR A 106 -36.31 10.22 19.04
CA THR A 106 -35.66 9.36 20.05
C THR A 106 -34.94 8.23 19.33
N LEU A 107 -33.61 8.22 19.37
CA LEU A 107 -32.80 7.07 18.95
C LEU A 107 -32.89 5.98 20.01
N LEU A 108 -33.50 4.85 19.68
CA LEU A 108 -33.71 3.74 20.62
C LEU A 108 -32.52 2.78 20.62
N SER A 109 -32.01 2.41 19.44
CA SER A 109 -30.85 1.53 19.32
C SER A 109 -30.17 1.63 17.95
N THR A 110 -28.90 1.24 17.92
CA THR A 110 -28.11 1.01 16.72
C THR A 110 -27.49 -0.38 16.80
N ASP A 111 -27.80 -1.25 15.84
CA ASP A 111 -27.29 -2.62 15.76
C ASP A 111 -26.52 -2.79 14.45
N LEU A 112 -25.26 -3.22 14.53
CA LEU A 112 -24.43 -3.47 13.35
C LEU A 112 -24.36 -4.96 13.09
N ARG A 113 -24.93 -5.40 11.97
CA ARG A 113 -24.94 -6.81 11.56
C ARG A 113 -23.91 -7.06 10.50
N ARG A 114 -23.25 -8.22 10.58
CA ARG A 114 -22.29 -8.69 9.59
C ARG A 114 -22.95 -9.79 8.76
N GLU A 115 -23.01 -9.59 7.45
CA GLU A 115 -23.59 -10.50 6.49
C GLU A 115 -22.49 -10.97 5.52
N VAL A 116 -22.43 -12.27 5.28
CA VAL A 116 -21.54 -12.84 4.26
C VAL A 116 -22.35 -12.99 2.99
N LEU A 117 -22.15 -12.08 2.03
CA LEU A 117 -22.72 -12.28 0.71
C LEU A 117 -21.98 -13.44 0.03
N SER A 118 -22.70 -14.51 -0.25
CA SER A 118 -22.21 -15.59 -1.10
C SER A 118 -22.28 -15.13 -2.57
N GLY A 119 -21.14 -15.19 -3.28
CA GLY A 119 -21.05 -14.82 -4.70
C GLY A 119 -21.95 -15.65 -5.64
N ALA A 120 -22.54 -16.73 -5.14
CA ALA A 120 -23.41 -17.66 -5.86
C ALA A 120 -24.73 -17.04 -6.40
N ALA A 121 -25.10 -15.85 -5.94
CA ALA A 121 -26.28 -15.13 -6.42
C ALA A 121 -25.99 -14.21 -7.63
N ASN A 122 -24.72 -13.96 -8.00
CA ASN A 122 -24.38 -13.04 -9.08
C ASN A 122 -24.46 -13.74 -10.46
N PRO A 123 -25.32 -13.28 -11.39
CA PRO A 123 -25.44 -13.88 -12.73
C PRO A 123 -24.14 -13.79 -13.54
N ARG A 124 -23.28 -12.79 -13.28
CA ARG A 124 -21.97 -12.66 -13.93
C ARG A 124 -20.96 -13.71 -13.45
N VAL A 125 -21.03 -14.11 -12.17
CA VAL A 125 -20.18 -15.18 -11.62
C VAL A 125 -20.54 -16.51 -12.27
N ARG A 126 -21.83 -16.84 -12.40
CA ARG A 126 -22.28 -18.05 -13.11
C ARG A 126 -21.82 -18.06 -14.58
N ALA A 127 -21.95 -16.93 -15.27
CA ALA A 127 -21.49 -16.83 -16.65
C ALA A 127 -19.97 -17.07 -16.79
N LEU A 128 -19.16 -16.55 -15.85
CA LEU A 128 -17.71 -16.79 -15.81
C LEU A 128 -17.36 -18.24 -15.43
N GLU A 129 -18.12 -18.87 -14.52
CA GLU A 129 -17.96 -20.29 -14.18
C GLU A 129 -18.20 -21.19 -15.39
N ASP A 130 -19.27 -20.93 -16.14
CA ASP A 130 -19.59 -21.63 -17.38
C ASP A 130 -18.52 -21.41 -18.46
N GLU A 131 -18.00 -20.18 -18.57
CA GLU A 131 -16.92 -19.81 -19.50
C GLU A 131 -15.61 -20.53 -19.16
N VAL A 132 -15.21 -20.57 -17.88
CA VAL A 132 -14.05 -21.33 -17.41
C VAL A 132 -14.20 -22.80 -17.74
N HIS A 133 -15.36 -23.39 -17.47
CA HIS A 133 -15.61 -24.80 -17.77
C HIS A 133 -15.48 -25.11 -19.26
N LYS A 134 -16.00 -24.24 -20.12
CA LYS A 134 -15.90 -24.37 -21.57
C LYS A 134 -14.45 -24.26 -22.06
N LEU A 135 -13.69 -23.30 -21.56
CA LEU A 135 -12.28 -23.11 -21.92
C LEU A 135 -11.40 -24.27 -21.45
N GLU A 136 -11.67 -24.84 -20.27
CA GLU A 136 -11.00 -26.04 -19.78
C GLU A 136 -11.25 -27.26 -20.69
N GLN A 137 -12.51 -27.46 -21.12
CA GLN A 137 -12.84 -28.53 -22.06
C GLN A 137 -12.14 -28.35 -23.41
N GLN A 138 -12.09 -27.12 -23.93
CA GLN A 138 -11.37 -26.81 -25.18
C GLN A 138 -9.86 -27.05 -25.05
N GLY A 139 -9.26 -26.62 -23.95
CA GLY A 139 -7.84 -26.88 -23.66
C GLY A 139 -7.54 -28.38 -23.56
N ALA A 140 -8.42 -29.15 -22.92
CA ALA A 140 -8.28 -30.60 -22.80
C ALA A 140 -8.37 -31.33 -24.16
N ASP A 141 -9.31 -30.93 -25.04
CA ASP A 141 -9.42 -31.49 -26.39
C ASP A 141 -8.18 -31.20 -27.25
N LEU A 142 -7.69 -29.95 -27.22
CA LEU A 142 -6.46 -29.57 -27.93
C LEU A 142 -5.25 -30.35 -27.42
N ALA A 143 -5.10 -30.46 -26.09
CA ALA A 143 -4.02 -31.24 -25.47
C ALA A 143 -4.09 -32.72 -25.88
N PHE A 144 -5.29 -33.29 -25.89
CA PHE A 144 -5.51 -34.67 -26.33
C PHE A 144 -5.09 -34.89 -27.79
N ARG A 145 -5.47 -34.00 -28.71
CA ARG A 145 -5.10 -34.07 -30.12
C ARG A 145 -3.60 -33.92 -30.34
N ILE A 146 -2.96 -32.98 -29.65
CA ILE A 146 -1.49 -32.81 -29.66
C ILE A 146 -0.81 -34.11 -29.22
N GLU A 147 -1.31 -34.73 -28.16
CA GLU A 147 -0.74 -35.98 -27.65
C GLU A 147 -0.94 -37.15 -28.63
N GLN A 148 -2.06 -37.20 -29.36
CA GLN A 148 -2.24 -38.19 -30.43
C GLN A 148 -1.21 -38.01 -31.57
N LEU A 149 -0.96 -36.76 -31.99
CA LEU A 149 0.05 -36.46 -33.01
C LEU A 149 1.45 -36.85 -32.55
N LYS A 150 1.81 -36.55 -31.29
CA LYS A 150 3.09 -36.97 -30.68
C LYS A 150 3.25 -38.49 -30.68
N ARG A 151 2.21 -39.22 -30.28
CA ARG A 151 2.23 -40.70 -30.33
C ARG A 151 2.43 -41.23 -31.75
N ARG A 152 1.76 -40.64 -32.75
CA ARG A 152 1.91 -41.03 -34.16
C ARG A 152 3.31 -40.74 -34.70
N ALA A 153 3.88 -39.57 -34.40
CA ALA A 153 5.24 -39.20 -34.78
C ALA A 153 6.29 -40.13 -34.12
N SER A 154 6.12 -40.44 -32.84
CA SER A 154 6.97 -41.38 -32.09
C SER A 154 6.88 -42.80 -32.66
N TYR A 155 5.68 -43.26 -33.03
CA TYR A 155 5.47 -44.54 -33.68
C TYR A 155 6.19 -44.63 -35.04
N LEU A 156 6.08 -43.59 -35.88
CA LEU A 156 6.81 -43.52 -37.15
C LEU A 156 8.32 -43.54 -36.93
N THR A 157 8.83 -42.80 -35.95
CA THR A 157 10.26 -42.80 -35.59
C THR A 157 10.74 -44.20 -35.19
N THR A 158 9.96 -44.89 -34.37
CA THR A 158 10.26 -46.25 -33.89
C THR A 158 10.24 -47.26 -35.04
N LEU A 159 9.25 -47.16 -35.94
CA LEU A 159 9.15 -47.98 -37.15
C LEU A 159 10.35 -47.80 -38.09
N THR A 160 10.72 -46.55 -38.40
CA THR A 160 11.86 -46.25 -39.27
C THR A 160 13.17 -46.75 -38.65
N THR A 161 13.33 -46.63 -37.33
CA THR A 161 14.50 -47.16 -36.61
C THR A 161 14.55 -48.69 -36.69
N ALA A 162 13.42 -49.38 -36.54
CA ALA A 162 13.34 -50.84 -36.65
C ALA A 162 13.65 -51.33 -38.08
N PHE A 163 13.23 -50.59 -39.12
CA PHE A 163 13.62 -50.87 -40.50
C PHE A 163 15.12 -50.67 -40.74
N ALA A 164 15.70 -49.57 -40.24
CA ALA A 164 17.13 -49.29 -40.37
C ALA A 164 18.02 -50.34 -39.69
N ARG A 165 17.51 -50.98 -38.63
CA ARG A 165 18.21 -52.06 -37.90
C ARG A 165 17.97 -53.46 -38.46
N GLY A 166 17.11 -53.62 -39.47
CA GLY A 166 16.73 -54.92 -40.02
C GLY A 166 15.85 -55.78 -39.08
N GLU A 167 15.30 -55.18 -38.03
CA GLU A 167 14.42 -55.85 -37.06
C GLU A 167 13.01 -56.10 -37.63
N ARG A 168 12.66 -55.40 -38.72
CA ARG A 168 11.40 -55.56 -39.47
C ARG A 168 11.63 -55.46 -40.97
N THR A 169 10.87 -56.22 -41.75
CA THR A 169 10.86 -56.11 -43.21
C THR A 169 9.99 -54.93 -43.64
N ALA A 170 10.52 -54.02 -44.44
CA ALA A 170 9.74 -52.91 -44.99
C ALA A 170 8.62 -53.44 -45.92
N PRO A 171 7.44 -52.82 -45.95
CA PRO A 171 6.41 -53.12 -46.95
C PRO A 171 6.95 -52.87 -48.37
N ALA A 172 6.32 -53.47 -49.38
CA ALA A 172 6.75 -53.45 -50.79
C ALA A 172 6.76 -52.03 -51.40
N LEU A 173 7.76 -51.24 -51.01
CA LEU A 173 8.17 -49.99 -51.63
C LEU A 173 9.41 -50.29 -52.47
N PRO A 174 9.55 -49.65 -53.64
CA PRO A 174 10.54 -50.04 -54.65
C PRO A 174 12.01 -49.80 -54.21
N ASP A 175 12.26 -48.85 -53.31
CA ASP A 175 13.61 -48.51 -52.82
C ASP A 175 13.59 -47.84 -51.43
N ILE A 176 14.79 -47.73 -50.81
CA ILE A 176 15.03 -47.10 -49.51
C ILE A 176 14.75 -45.58 -49.55
N GLU A 177 14.99 -44.94 -50.69
CA GLU A 177 14.77 -43.51 -50.89
C GLU A 177 13.28 -43.13 -50.73
N SER A 178 12.38 -43.98 -51.22
CA SER A 178 10.93 -43.82 -51.11
C SER A 178 10.45 -43.92 -49.65
N ILE A 179 11.06 -44.79 -48.84
CA ILE A 179 10.76 -44.92 -47.41
C ILE A 179 11.23 -43.68 -46.64
N TYR A 180 12.45 -43.21 -46.94
CA TYR A 180 13.01 -42.02 -46.31
C TYR A 180 12.18 -40.78 -46.65
N ARG A 181 11.80 -40.59 -47.92
CA ARG A 181 10.94 -39.48 -48.36
C ARG A 181 9.57 -39.53 -47.69
N PHE A 182 8.93 -40.69 -47.65
CA PHE A 182 7.65 -40.86 -46.94
C PHE A 182 7.75 -40.48 -45.46
N TYR A 183 8.81 -40.92 -44.77
CA TYR A 183 9.03 -40.59 -43.36
C TYR A 183 9.21 -39.09 -43.15
N VAL A 184 10.07 -38.43 -43.95
CA VAL A 184 10.31 -36.99 -43.86
C VAL A 184 9.03 -36.20 -44.14
N ASP A 185 8.29 -36.54 -45.19
CA ASP A 185 7.05 -35.85 -45.56
C ASP A 185 5.95 -36.03 -44.49
N GLU A 186 5.79 -37.25 -43.97
CA GLU A 186 4.74 -37.55 -42.98
C GLU A 186 5.06 -36.94 -41.61
N THR A 187 6.33 -36.99 -41.17
CA THR A 187 6.75 -36.33 -39.93
C THR A 187 6.65 -34.81 -40.02
N ALA A 188 7.03 -34.21 -41.15
CA ALA A 188 6.87 -32.78 -41.38
C ALA A 188 5.39 -32.34 -41.31
N LYS A 189 4.46 -33.13 -41.86
CA LYS A 189 3.01 -32.87 -41.74
C LYS A 189 2.52 -32.96 -40.28
N LEU A 190 2.90 -34.01 -39.56
CA LEU A 190 2.50 -34.18 -38.16
C LEU A 190 3.04 -33.07 -37.26
N ASP A 191 4.26 -32.60 -37.51
CA ASP A 191 4.83 -31.46 -36.78
C ASP A 191 4.14 -30.14 -37.14
N ALA A 192 3.81 -29.93 -38.41
CA ALA A 192 3.04 -28.75 -38.83
C ALA A 192 1.65 -28.71 -38.17
N ASP A 193 0.95 -29.84 -38.14
CA ASP A 193 -0.35 -29.98 -37.48
C ASP A 193 -0.24 -29.78 -35.96
N ARG A 194 0.80 -30.34 -35.33
CA ARG A 194 1.10 -30.14 -33.90
C ARG A 194 1.33 -28.67 -33.59
N GLN A 195 2.19 -28.00 -34.38
CA GLN A 195 2.47 -26.57 -34.20
C GLN A 195 1.23 -25.69 -34.44
N ASN A 196 0.31 -26.11 -35.32
CA ASN A 196 -0.96 -25.42 -35.50
C ASN A 196 -1.87 -25.56 -34.26
N LEU A 197 -2.00 -26.77 -33.72
CA LEU A 197 -2.78 -26.99 -32.49
C LEU A 197 -2.15 -26.29 -31.27
N GLU A 198 -0.83 -26.29 -31.14
CA GLU A 198 -0.12 -25.58 -30.07
C GLU A 198 -0.35 -24.06 -30.14
N ARG A 199 -0.42 -23.49 -31.36
CA ARG A 199 -0.82 -22.08 -31.56
C ARG A 199 -2.26 -21.81 -31.14
N GLN A 200 -3.17 -22.77 -31.32
CA GLN A 200 -4.58 -22.67 -30.90
C GLN A 200 -4.73 -22.79 -29.37
N THR A 201 -3.81 -23.47 -28.68
CA THR A 201 -3.81 -23.57 -27.21
C THR A 201 -3.47 -22.23 -26.52
N GLN A 202 -2.65 -21.39 -27.14
CA GLN A 202 -2.23 -20.11 -26.58
C GLN A 202 -3.41 -19.17 -26.22
N PRO A 203 -4.34 -18.83 -27.13
CA PRO A 203 -5.47 -17.96 -26.81
C PRO A 203 -6.39 -18.57 -25.75
N VAL A 204 -6.69 -19.86 -25.84
CA VAL A 204 -7.56 -20.56 -24.86
C VAL A 204 -6.96 -20.50 -23.45
N THR A 205 -5.63 -20.65 -23.32
CA THR A 205 -4.95 -20.58 -22.02
C THR A 205 -4.96 -19.14 -21.46
N ALA A 206 -4.74 -18.14 -22.32
CA ALA A 206 -4.78 -16.74 -21.92
C ALA A 206 -6.20 -16.32 -21.46
N GLU A 207 -7.23 -16.75 -22.19
CA GLU A 207 -8.63 -16.51 -21.85
C GLU A 207 -9.03 -17.21 -20.55
N LEU A 208 -8.60 -18.47 -20.35
CA LEU A 208 -8.86 -19.23 -19.13
C LEU A 208 -8.28 -18.55 -17.89
N GLU A 209 -7.02 -18.11 -17.96
CA GLU A 209 -6.37 -17.42 -16.84
C GLU A 209 -7.02 -16.06 -16.55
N ARG A 210 -7.43 -15.32 -17.59
CA ARG A 210 -8.19 -14.07 -17.43
C ARG A 210 -9.54 -14.31 -16.74
N ALA A 211 -10.32 -15.29 -17.22
CA ALA A 211 -11.61 -15.63 -16.64
C ALA A 211 -11.48 -16.09 -15.18
N ARG A 212 -10.46 -16.88 -14.85
CA ARG A 212 -10.15 -17.29 -13.46
C ARG A 212 -9.76 -16.13 -12.56
N GLN A 213 -8.99 -15.16 -13.07
CA GLN A 213 -8.64 -13.96 -12.30
C GLN A 213 -9.85 -13.05 -12.05
N GLU A 214 -10.70 -12.86 -13.06
CA GLU A 214 -11.97 -12.11 -12.95
C GLU A 214 -12.89 -12.78 -11.93
N LEU A 215 -13.06 -14.11 -12.03
CA LEU A 215 -13.83 -14.91 -11.09
C LEU A 215 -13.27 -14.83 -9.66
N LYS A 216 -11.94 -14.92 -9.47
CA LYS A 216 -11.29 -14.76 -8.15
C LYS A 216 -11.54 -13.38 -7.54
N THR A 217 -11.63 -12.34 -8.37
CA THR A 217 -11.91 -10.96 -7.93
C THR A 217 -13.37 -10.82 -7.52
N LEU A 218 -14.30 -11.39 -8.29
CA LEU A 218 -15.73 -11.38 -8.04
C LEU A 218 -16.19 -12.32 -6.91
N ASN A 219 -15.51 -13.46 -6.71
CA ASN A 219 -15.81 -14.46 -5.68
C ASN A 219 -15.09 -14.23 -4.35
N ARG A 220 -14.44 -13.07 -4.14
CA ARG A 220 -14.14 -12.65 -2.77
C ARG A 220 -15.48 -12.52 -2.06
N SER A 221 -15.75 -13.42 -1.11
CA SER A 221 -16.92 -13.34 -0.24
C SER A 221 -17.03 -11.90 0.28
N LYS A 222 -18.01 -11.15 -0.22
CA LYS A 222 -18.17 -9.75 0.15
C LYS A 222 -18.85 -9.78 1.50
N VAL A 223 -18.05 -9.71 2.55
CA VAL A 223 -18.57 -9.44 3.87
C VAL A 223 -19.04 -8.01 3.84
N GLN A 224 -20.35 -7.83 4.01
CA GLN A 224 -20.96 -6.51 4.13
C GLN A 224 -21.55 -6.38 5.51
N ARG A 225 -21.65 -5.14 5.97
CA ARG A 225 -22.31 -4.81 7.22
C ARG A 225 -23.57 -4.02 6.95
N THR A 226 -24.60 -4.29 7.73
CA THR A 226 -25.88 -3.59 7.68
C THR A 226 -26.10 -2.94 9.04
N LEU A 227 -26.27 -1.63 9.04
CA LEU A 227 -26.61 -0.88 10.24
C LEU A 227 -28.13 -0.78 10.35
N LEU A 228 -28.67 -1.29 11.46
CA LEU A 228 -30.06 -1.12 11.84
C LEU A 228 -30.16 0.05 12.84
N VAL A 229 -30.93 1.06 12.48
CA VAL A 229 -31.20 2.23 13.31
C VAL A 229 -32.67 2.20 13.71
N MET A 230 -32.94 2.02 15.01
CA MET A 230 -34.29 2.02 15.55
C MET A 230 -34.62 3.41 16.08
N LEU A 231 -35.62 4.04 15.48
CA LEU A 231 -36.05 5.41 15.80
C LEU A 231 -37.49 5.41 16.29
N ARG A 232 -37.81 6.35 17.17
CA ARG A 232 -39.20 6.70 17.49
C ARG A 232 -39.45 8.17 17.19
N VAL A 233 -40.53 8.44 16.46
CA VAL A 233 -40.98 9.79 16.11
C VAL A 233 -42.45 9.98 16.48
N ALA A 234 -42.80 11.16 17.00
CA ALA A 234 -44.16 11.44 17.47
C ALA A 234 -45.15 11.75 16.34
N GLN A 235 -44.64 12.25 15.21
CA GLN A 235 -45.39 12.56 14.00
C GLN A 235 -44.57 12.14 12.77
N PRO A 236 -45.21 11.89 11.61
CA PRO A 236 -44.48 11.57 10.38
C PRO A 236 -43.48 12.69 10.03
N VAL A 237 -42.25 12.32 9.67
CA VAL A 237 -41.17 13.29 9.42
C VAL A 237 -40.21 12.78 8.35
N HIS A 238 -39.74 13.70 7.51
CA HIS A 238 -38.58 13.47 6.66
C HIS A 238 -37.31 13.52 7.51
N ALA A 239 -36.69 12.37 7.75
CA ALA A 239 -35.52 12.23 8.58
C ALA A 239 -34.25 12.22 7.72
N ARG A 240 -33.25 13.00 8.12
CA ARG A 240 -31.90 12.94 7.56
C ARG A 240 -30.95 12.29 8.56
N LEU A 241 -30.43 11.12 8.22
CA LEU A 241 -29.46 10.40 9.05
C LEU A 241 -28.05 10.72 8.59
N ARG A 242 -27.22 11.23 9.51
CA ARG A 242 -25.78 11.39 9.36
C ARG A 242 -25.09 10.24 10.10
N VAL A 243 -24.46 9.34 9.35
CA VAL A 243 -23.76 8.17 9.89
C VAL A 243 -22.26 8.38 9.73
N GLN A 244 -21.54 8.40 10.84
CA GLN A 244 -20.08 8.58 10.88
C GLN A 244 -19.40 7.32 11.37
N TYR A 245 -18.31 6.94 10.74
CA TYR A 245 -17.52 5.77 11.13
C TYR A 245 -16.08 5.91 10.67
N GLN A 246 -15.18 5.17 11.31
CA GLN A 246 -13.78 5.06 10.92
C GLN A 246 -13.53 3.74 10.18
N LEU A 247 -12.71 3.82 9.13
CA LEU A 247 -12.27 2.70 8.30
C LEU A 247 -10.79 2.46 8.48
N ARG A 248 -10.42 1.18 8.63
CA ARG A 248 -9.03 0.72 8.50
C ARG A 248 -8.62 0.68 7.02
N ASN A 249 -7.34 0.45 6.76
CA ASN A 249 -6.80 0.26 5.41
C ASN A 249 -6.99 1.46 4.48
N ALA A 250 -7.00 2.66 5.04
CA ALA A 250 -6.91 3.92 4.31
C ALA A 250 -5.79 4.75 4.91
N SER A 251 -4.98 5.38 4.08
CA SER A 251 -3.96 6.31 4.54
C SER A 251 -3.68 7.37 3.50
N TRP A 252 -3.09 8.48 3.93
CA TRP A 252 -2.45 9.41 3.02
C TRP A 252 -1.04 9.74 3.49
N ARG A 253 -0.21 10.18 2.56
CA ARG A 253 1.14 10.70 2.85
C ARG A 253 1.47 11.91 1.98
N PRO A 254 2.30 12.84 2.47
CA PRO A 254 2.86 13.94 1.68
C PRO A 254 3.76 13.42 0.57
N VAL A 255 3.61 13.96 -0.63
CA VAL A 255 4.54 13.77 -1.75
C VAL A 255 4.76 15.10 -2.46
N TYR A 256 5.98 15.37 -2.86
CA TYR A 256 6.39 16.67 -3.40
C TYR A 256 7.05 16.52 -4.77
N ASP A 257 6.81 17.49 -5.64
CA ASP A 257 7.67 17.75 -6.79
C ASP A 257 8.29 19.14 -6.63
N ALA A 258 9.62 19.23 -6.63
CA ALA A 258 10.35 20.48 -6.60
C ALA A 258 10.97 20.75 -7.98
N ARG A 259 10.67 21.91 -8.58
CA ARG A 259 11.22 22.32 -9.87
C ARG A 259 12.06 23.58 -9.70
N ALA A 260 13.35 23.49 -9.99
CA ALA A 260 14.23 24.65 -9.98
C ALA A 260 14.09 25.47 -11.28
N ASN A 261 14.07 26.79 -11.12
CA ASN A 261 14.24 27.76 -12.18
C ASN A 261 15.51 28.57 -11.88
N ASP A 262 16.57 28.25 -12.61
CA ASP A 262 17.90 28.83 -12.41
C ASP A 262 17.97 30.32 -12.78
N ASP A 263 17.17 30.76 -13.76
CA ASP A 263 17.14 32.17 -14.19
C ASP A 263 16.47 33.08 -13.15
N GLU A 264 15.42 32.58 -12.49
CA GLU A 264 14.66 33.33 -11.49
C GLU A 264 15.16 33.12 -10.06
N ASN A 265 16.10 32.20 -9.83
CA ASN A 265 16.50 31.73 -8.50
C ASN A 265 15.29 31.31 -7.65
N ARG A 266 14.39 30.53 -8.25
CA ARG A 266 13.14 30.08 -7.59
C ARG A 266 12.99 28.57 -7.69
N VAL A 267 12.34 28.02 -6.67
CA VAL A 267 11.91 26.63 -6.66
C VAL A 267 10.39 26.60 -6.55
N VAL A 268 9.73 25.97 -7.52
CA VAL A 268 8.29 25.68 -7.45
C VAL A 268 8.13 24.32 -6.79
N LEU A 269 7.54 24.30 -5.60
CA LEU A 269 7.24 23.10 -4.84
C LEU A 269 5.75 22.77 -4.97
N ASP A 270 5.44 21.75 -5.76
CA ASP A 270 4.09 21.18 -5.83
C ASP A 270 3.90 20.19 -4.70
N TYR A 271 3.03 20.54 -3.77
CA TYR A 271 2.67 19.71 -2.64
C TYR A 271 1.39 18.92 -2.96
N ARG A 272 1.53 17.60 -2.96
CA ARG A 272 0.45 16.64 -3.25
C ARG A 272 0.27 15.67 -2.07
N GLY A 273 -0.95 15.15 -1.94
CA GLY A 273 -1.30 14.09 -0.99
C GLY A 273 -1.53 12.79 -1.74
N SER A 274 -0.72 11.77 -1.46
CA SER A 274 -0.90 10.42 -2.01
C SER A 274 -1.83 9.64 -1.09
N VAL A 275 -3.09 9.47 -1.50
CA VAL A 275 -4.11 8.68 -0.79
C VAL A 275 -4.10 7.24 -1.28
N ARG A 276 -4.09 6.28 -0.37
CA ARG A 276 -4.23 4.85 -0.69
C ARG A 276 -5.33 4.25 0.17
N GLN A 277 -6.25 3.51 -0.42
CA GLN A 277 -7.32 2.88 0.34
C GLN A 277 -7.77 1.52 -0.21
N ARG A 278 -8.05 0.60 0.71
CA ARG A 278 -8.68 -0.73 0.47
C ARG A 278 -9.80 -0.93 1.46
N THR A 279 -10.67 0.07 1.56
CA THR A 279 -11.77 0.10 2.51
C THR A 279 -13.00 -0.65 2.02
N GLY A 280 -13.01 -1.07 0.75
CA GLY A 280 -14.17 -1.70 0.12
C GLY A 280 -15.23 -0.72 -0.36
N GLU A 281 -14.98 0.59 -0.22
CA GLU A 281 -15.88 1.66 -0.66
C GLU A 281 -15.17 2.65 -1.58
N ASP A 282 -15.82 3.00 -2.70
CA ASP A 282 -15.31 4.03 -3.59
C ASP A 282 -15.74 5.42 -3.08
N TRP A 283 -14.79 6.34 -2.98
CA TRP A 283 -15.07 7.72 -2.60
C TRP A 283 -15.22 8.57 -3.86
N LEU A 284 -16.41 8.53 -4.46
CA LEU A 284 -16.72 9.22 -5.71
C LEU A 284 -17.49 10.51 -5.44
N GLY A 285 -16.93 11.65 -5.81
CA GLY A 285 -17.57 12.97 -5.65
C GLY A 285 -17.77 13.41 -4.19
N ALA A 286 -17.10 12.77 -3.23
CA ALA A 286 -17.15 13.15 -1.82
C ALA A 286 -16.20 14.32 -1.53
N THR A 287 -16.53 15.12 -0.51
CA THR A 287 -15.59 16.10 0.02
C THR A 287 -14.45 15.38 0.71
N LEU A 288 -13.24 15.48 0.16
CA LEU A 288 -12.07 14.84 0.73
C LEU A 288 -11.21 15.83 1.52
N VAL A 289 -10.89 15.50 2.76
CA VAL A 289 -10.00 16.26 3.63
C VAL A 289 -8.82 15.37 4.02
N LEU A 290 -7.60 15.80 3.75
CA LEU A 290 -6.39 15.12 4.22
C LEU A 290 -5.95 15.78 5.52
N SER A 291 -5.94 15.01 6.61
CA SER A 291 -5.64 15.53 7.94
C SER A 291 -4.42 14.86 8.53
N THR A 292 -3.55 15.65 9.13
CA THR A 292 -2.44 15.14 9.96
C THR A 292 -2.85 14.84 11.39
N ALA A 293 -4.10 15.15 11.75
CA ALA A 293 -4.61 14.81 13.07
C ALA A 293 -4.52 13.29 13.27
N GLN A 294 -4.28 12.88 14.51
CA GLN A 294 -4.38 11.48 14.92
C GLN A 294 -5.54 11.37 15.92
N PRO A 295 -6.79 11.18 15.44
CA PRO A 295 -7.93 11.04 16.34
C PRO A 295 -7.76 9.78 17.18
N GLY A 296 -7.52 9.96 18.48
CA GLY A 296 -7.44 8.86 19.45
C GLY A 296 -6.05 8.44 19.90
N LEU A 297 -4.96 9.05 19.40
CA LEU A 297 -3.64 8.79 19.99
C LEU A 297 -3.49 9.55 21.32
N ARG A 298 -3.73 8.80 22.40
CA ARG A 298 -3.32 9.08 23.80
C ARG A 298 -4.13 10.15 24.54
N GLY A 299 -5.36 9.79 24.91
CA GLY A 299 -6.07 10.48 26.02
C GLY A 299 -5.51 10.13 27.41
N ARG A 300 -4.62 9.14 27.52
CA ARG A 300 -3.98 8.72 28.78
C ARG A 300 -2.49 9.06 28.74
N MET A 301 -2.05 9.89 29.70
CA MET A 301 -0.64 10.16 29.93
C MET A 301 0.08 8.84 30.25
N PRO A 302 1.17 8.48 29.54
CA PRO A 302 1.98 7.34 29.94
C PRO A 302 2.59 7.61 31.32
N GLU A 303 2.44 6.67 32.24
CA GLU A 303 3.09 6.74 33.55
C GLU A 303 4.55 6.27 33.40
N LEU A 304 5.47 6.98 34.06
CA LEU A 304 6.88 6.63 34.06
C LEU A 304 7.07 5.32 34.83
N GLU A 305 7.41 4.24 34.14
CA GLU A 305 7.90 3.04 34.81
C GLU A 305 9.34 3.27 35.30
N PRO A 306 9.68 2.92 36.55
CA PRO A 306 11.04 3.08 37.07
C PRO A 306 12.05 2.28 36.24
N VAL A 307 13.11 2.96 35.79
CA VAL A 307 14.22 2.34 35.06
C VAL A 307 15.16 1.69 36.06
N TYR A 308 15.11 0.36 36.15
CA TYR A 308 16.07 -0.42 36.94
C TYR A 308 17.35 -0.67 36.13
N LEU A 309 18.49 -0.22 36.67
CA LEU A 309 19.80 -0.63 36.15
C LEU A 309 20.10 -2.05 36.63
N ARG A 310 20.24 -2.98 35.68
CA ARG A 310 20.64 -4.37 35.92
C ARG A 310 21.93 -4.66 35.17
N PHE A 311 22.82 -5.44 35.78
CA PHE A 311 23.96 -5.99 35.06
C PHE A 311 23.46 -6.87 33.92
N LEU A 312 24.14 -6.78 32.76
CA LEU A 312 23.86 -7.67 31.64
C LEU A 312 24.21 -9.09 32.09
N GLU A 313 23.21 -9.91 32.43
CA GLU A 313 23.45 -11.33 32.65
C GLU A 313 23.83 -11.95 31.30
N PRO A 314 24.99 -12.61 31.19
CA PRO A 314 25.34 -13.30 29.96
C PRO A 314 24.26 -14.34 29.66
N PRO A 315 23.80 -14.45 28.39
CA PRO A 315 22.75 -15.39 28.03
C PRO A 315 23.16 -16.79 28.46
N ARG A 316 22.27 -17.49 29.17
CA ARG A 316 22.47 -18.90 29.50
C ARG A 316 22.63 -19.67 28.18
N PRO A 317 23.60 -20.58 28.07
CA PRO A 317 23.77 -21.38 26.87
C PRO A 317 22.49 -22.19 26.64
N VAL A 318 21.83 -21.90 25.52
CA VAL A 318 20.70 -22.69 25.03
C VAL A 318 21.26 -24.03 24.60
N VAL A 319 20.79 -25.12 25.21
CA VAL A 319 21.10 -26.48 24.78
C VAL A 319 20.24 -26.75 23.55
N ASP A 320 20.82 -26.59 22.37
CA ASP A 320 20.16 -26.85 21.09
C ASP A 320 19.88 -28.35 20.93
N ASN A 321 18.59 -28.71 20.94
CA ASN A 321 18.14 -30.00 20.44
C ASN A 321 17.19 -29.78 19.24
N ALA A 322 17.67 -30.26 18.08
CA ALA A 322 16.95 -30.60 16.85
C ALA A 322 16.74 -29.47 15.80
N PRO A 323 16.51 -29.82 14.51
CA PRO A 323 17.57 -29.79 13.51
C PRO A 323 17.33 -28.75 12.41
N ALA A 324 18.42 -28.34 11.77
CA ALA A 324 18.42 -27.42 10.63
C ALA A 324 17.79 -28.04 9.38
N ALA A 325 16.74 -27.40 8.87
CA ALA A 325 16.29 -27.56 7.48
C ALA A 325 16.60 -26.27 6.72
N ALA A 326 17.52 -26.40 5.75
CA ALA A 326 18.00 -25.33 4.90
C ALA A 326 16.95 -24.90 3.86
N LEU A 327 16.73 -23.59 3.73
CA LEU A 327 16.09 -23.01 2.55
C LEU A 327 16.97 -21.88 2.00
N LYS A 328 17.65 -22.20 0.89
CA LYS A 328 18.41 -21.27 0.05
C LYS A 328 17.46 -20.30 -0.63
N GLY A 329 17.73 -19.01 -0.48
CA GLY A 329 17.10 -17.94 -1.26
C GLY A 329 17.57 -17.93 -2.72
N ARG A 330 16.67 -17.52 -3.62
CA ARG A 330 16.98 -17.06 -4.97
C ARG A 330 16.21 -15.77 -5.28
N SER A 331 16.99 -14.72 -5.55
CA SER A 331 16.87 -13.74 -6.64
C SER A 331 15.50 -13.08 -6.91
N LEU A 332 15.45 -11.77 -6.68
CA LEU A 332 14.53 -10.81 -7.31
C LEU A 332 14.97 -10.52 -8.74
N ALA A 333 14.02 -10.49 -9.68
CA ALA A 333 14.20 -9.95 -11.03
C ALA A 333 13.05 -8.99 -11.34
N ALA A 334 13.41 -7.87 -11.96
CA ALA A 334 12.59 -6.72 -12.30
C ALA A 334 11.79 -6.91 -13.61
N ALA A 335 10.77 -6.08 -13.83
CA ALA A 335 10.33 -5.46 -15.11
C ALA A 335 9.01 -4.66 -14.89
N PRO A 336 8.50 -3.87 -15.86
CA PRO A 336 9.07 -2.63 -16.39
C PRO A 336 8.05 -1.45 -16.37
N ALA A 337 8.48 -0.31 -16.91
CA ALA A 337 7.80 0.98 -17.03
C ALA A 337 6.64 1.03 -18.06
N LEU A 338 5.80 2.08 -17.93
CA LEU A 338 5.04 2.87 -18.94
C LEU A 338 3.90 3.58 -18.17
N ALA A 339 3.43 4.80 -18.42
CA ALA A 339 3.80 5.94 -19.25
C ALA A 339 3.03 7.14 -18.63
N ALA A 340 3.61 8.35 -18.71
CA ALA A 340 3.01 9.56 -18.17
C ALA A 340 1.86 10.07 -19.07
N SER A 341 0.81 10.61 -18.46
CA SER A 341 -0.15 11.51 -19.11
C SER A 341 -0.19 12.80 -18.30
N GLU A 342 0.21 13.90 -18.93
CA GLU A 342 0.06 15.26 -18.40
C GLU A 342 -1.41 15.68 -18.40
N SER A 343 -1.82 16.42 -17.37
CA SER A 343 -2.97 17.33 -17.47
C SER A 343 -2.81 18.53 -16.52
N ALA A 344 -3.25 19.68 -17.05
CA ALA A 344 -3.07 21.07 -16.65
C ALA A 344 -3.55 21.46 -15.23
N PRO A 345 -3.13 22.63 -14.69
CA PRO A 345 -3.25 22.96 -13.27
C PRO A 345 -4.70 23.22 -12.82
N GLN A 346 -5.05 22.65 -11.67
CA GLN A 346 -6.30 22.90 -10.94
C GLN A 346 -6.05 23.71 -9.65
N ALA A 347 -7.06 24.48 -9.25
CA ALA A 347 -7.01 25.47 -8.17
C ALA A 347 -6.61 24.90 -6.79
N PRO A 348 -5.98 25.71 -5.91
CA PRO A 348 -5.41 25.25 -4.64
C PRO A 348 -6.47 24.83 -3.59
N ALA A 349 -6.08 23.88 -2.73
CA ALA A 349 -6.82 23.43 -1.55
C ALA A 349 -6.92 24.53 -0.48
N GLU A 350 -8.02 24.51 0.28
CA GLU A 350 -8.19 25.35 1.48
C GLU A 350 -7.46 24.69 2.66
N VAL A 351 -6.57 25.44 3.33
CA VAL A 351 -5.81 25.00 4.51
C VAL A 351 -6.53 25.46 5.77
N ILE A 352 -6.90 24.53 6.65
CA ILE A 352 -7.49 24.84 7.96
C ILE A 352 -6.51 24.39 9.06
N ASN A 353 -6.00 25.36 9.83
CA ASN A 353 -5.04 25.14 10.92
C ASN A 353 -5.77 25.04 12.27
N HIS A 354 -5.69 23.89 12.93
CA HIS A 354 -6.24 23.66 14.28
C HIS A 354 -5.12 23.41 15.29
N GLY A 355 -4.06 24.24 15.33
CA GLY A 355 -3.08 24.36 16.43
C GLY A 355 -2.15 23.16 16.72
N LEU A 356 -2.63 21.92 16.53
CA LEU A 356 -1.94 20.64 16.71
C LEU A 356 -2.12 19.71 15.49
N SER A 357 -2.89 20.13 14.48
CA SER A 357 -3.10 19.39 13.24
C SER A 357 -3.39 20.33 12.08
N VAL A 358 -2.96 19.93 10.88
CA VAL A 358 -3.21 20.64 9.62
C VAL A 358 -4.18 19.79 8.81
N SER A 359 -5.21 20.43 8.25
CA SER A 359 -6.17 19.78 7.37
C SER A 359 -6.19 20.48 6.02
N TYR A 360 -6.06 19.68 4.96
CA TYR A 360 -6.08 20.12 3.56
C TYR A 360 -7.37 19.65 2.90
N ARG A 361 -8.22 20.58 2.47
CA ARG A 361 -9.42 20.24 1.70
C ARG A 361 -9.06 20.06 0.23
N ALA A 362 -9.06 18.84 -0.28
CA ALA A 362 -8.72 18.57 -1.67
C ALA A 362 -9.69 19.29 -2.64
N PRO A 363 -9.20 19.78 -3.81
CA PRO A 363 -10.07 20.33 -4.85
C PRO A 363 -11.10 19.29 -5.32
N LEU A 364 -12.35 19.72 -5.52
CA LEU A 364 -13.43 18.85 -5.99
C LEU A 364 -13.47 18.76 -7.52
N PRO A 365 -13.86 17.61 -8.10
CA PRO A 365 -14.21 16.36 -7.43
C PRO A 365 -13.00 15.43 -7.24
N ALA A 366 -12.74 15.02 -5.99
CA ALA A 366 -11.78 13.95 -5.71
C ALA A 366 -12.48 12.59 -5.86
N ASN A 367 -11.91 11.71 -6.69
CA ASN A 367 -12.41 10.34 -6.90
C ASN A 367 -11.31 9.36 -6.47
N VAL A 368 -11.55 8.62 -5.39
CA VAL A 368 -10.57 7.66 -4.84
C VAL A 368 -11.21 6.26 -4.74
N PRO A 369 -11.01 5.39 -5.73
CA PRO A 369 -11.55 4.03 -5.73
C PRO A 369 -10.85 3.10 -4.72
N ALA A 370 -11.51 2.01 -4.33
CA ALA A 370 -11.01 1.02 -3.37
C ALA A 370 -10.10 -0.05 -4.01
N ASP A 371 -9.20 0.37 -4.90
CA ASP A 371 -8.27 -0.50 -5.63
C ASP A 371 -6.98 -0.79 -4.83
N GLY A 372 -6.66 0.07 -3.87
CA GLY A 372 -5.41 0.04 -3.11
C GLY A 372 -4.21 0.59 -3.84
N ASP A 373 -4.42 1.27 -4.97
CA ASP A 373 -3.38 2.03 -5.65
C ASP A 373 -3.27 3.43 -5.04
N PRO A 374 -2.10 4.09 -5.13
CA PRO A 374 -1.96 5.48 -4.70
C PRO A 374 -2.66 6.42 -5.69
N HIS A 375 -3.50 7.31 -5.15
CA HIS A 375 -4.17 8.38 -5.87
C HIS A 375 -3.65 9.72 -5.36
N GLU A 376 -2.99 10.48 -6.23
CA GLU A 376 -2.38 11.77 -5.87
C GLU A 376 -3.38 12.91 -6.04
N LEU A 377 -3.49 13.74 -5.00
CA LEU A 377 -4.35 14.91 -4.97
C LEU A 377 -3.49 16.15 -4.84
N ALA A 378 -3.67 17.12 -5.73
CA ALA A 378 -3.03 18.42 -5.61
C ALA A 378 -3.54 19.14 -4.36
N LEU A 379 -2.62 19.54 -3.48
CA LEU A 379 -2.96 20.30 -2.28
C LEU A 379 -2.59 21.77 -2.50
N GLN A 380 -1.33 22.04 -2.78
CA GLN A 380 -0.84 23.41 -2.87
C GLN A 380 0.34 23.49 -3.82
N GLN A 381 0.46 24.60 -4.54
CA GLN A 381 1.69 24.99 -5.22
C GLN A 381 2.34 26.11 -4.43
N ILE A 382 3.62 25.95 -4.09
CA ILE A 382 4.37 26.88 -3.25
C ILE A 382 5.56 27.39 -4.05
N ILE A 383 5.68 28.72 -4.18
CA ILE A 383 6.83 29.36 -4.82
C ILE A 383 7.82 29.76 -3.72
N LEU A 384 9.00 29.16 -3.77
CA LEU A 384 10.09 29.39 -2.82
C LEU A 384 11.17 30.20 -3.52
N GLU A 385 11.59 31.30 -2.89
CA GLU A 385 12.84 31.96 -3.28
C GLU A 385 14.00 31.07 -2.84
N GLY A 386 14.88 30.78 -3.79
CA GLY A 386 15.98 29.87 -3.62
C GLY A 386 17.32 30.59 -3.72
N ARG A 387 18.25 30.24 -2.82
CA ARG A 387 19.65 30.67 -2.92
C ARG A 387 20.48 29.50 -3.44
N PRO A 388 20.89 29.49 -4.72
CA PRO A 388 21.70 28.40 -5.26
C PRO A 388 23.10 28.42 -4.64
N ARG A 389 23.62 27.23 -4.37
CA ARG A 389 24.97 27.00 -3.87
C ARG A 389 25.50 25.71 -4.47
N TYR A 390 26.73 25.73 -4.97
CA TYR A 390 27.39 24.51 -5.41
C TYR A 390 28.09 23.86 -4.24
N VAL A 391 27.77 22.61 -3.93
CA VAL A 391 28.28 21.89 -2.76
C VAL A 391 28.97 20.62 -3.19
N THR A 392 30.13 20.31 -2.61
CA THR A 392 30.87 19.08 -2.89
C THR A 392 31.45 18.46 -1.63
N THR A 393 31.36 17.13 -1.54
CA THR A 393 31.94 16.34 -0.45
C THR A 393 32.82 15.21 -1.03
N PRO A 394 34.01 15.54 -1.58
CA PRO A 394 34.75 14.64 -2.47
C PRO A 394 35.38 13.43 -1.77
N VAL A 395 35.34 13.37 -0.44
CA VAL A 395 35.65 12.16 0.33
C VAL A 395 34.55 11.08 0.18
N LEU A 396 33.30 11.48 -0.09
CA LEU A 396 32.16 10.58 -0.30
C LEU A 396 31.86 10.39 -1.80
N ASP A 397 31.79 11.49 -2.55
CA ASP A 397 31.50 11.49 -3.99
C ASP A 397 32.24 12.64 -4.65
N GLN A 398 33.09 12.34 -5.64
CA GLN A 398 33.86 13.35 -6.40
C GLN A 398 32.98 14.00 -7.48
N ALA A 399 31.86 14.59 -7.05
CA ALA A 399 30.94 15.35 -7.86
C ALA A 399 30.52 16.63 -7.13
N VAL A 400 30.23 17.68 -7.89
CA VAL A 400 29.67 18.93 -7.37
C VAL A 400 28.17 18.92 -7.61
N PHE A 401 27.39 19.25 -6.59
CA PHE A 401 25.94 19.25 -6.63
C PHE A 401 25.39 20.68 -6.56
N LEU A 402 24.34 20.96 -7.31
CA LEU A 402 23.58 22.20 -7.17
C LEU A 402 22.57 22.03 -6.03
N ARG A 403 22.69 22.87 -5.00
CA ARG A 403 21.78 22.92 -3.86
C ARG A 403 21.06 24.24 -3.84
N TYR A 404 19.75 24.22 -3.64
CA TYR A 404 18.98 25.40 -3.31
C TYR A 404 18.68 25.43 -1.82
N HIS A 405 19.12 26.51 -1.19
CA HIS A 405 18.75 26.82 0.17
C HIS A 405 17.49 27.69 0.17
N VAL A 406 16.40 27.17 0.72
CA VAL A 406 15.04 27.75 0.64
C VAL A 406 14.45 27.91 2.04
N THR A 407 13.42 28.74 2.16
CA THR A 407 12.68 28.95 3.41
C THR A 407 11.23 28.54 3.23
N ASN A 408 10.66 27.77 4.16
CA ASN A 408 9.21 27.54 4.17
C ASN A 408 8.48 28.87 4.46
N ARG A 409 7.96 29.50 3.40
CA ARG A 409 7.20 30.76 3.49
C ARG A 409 5.69 30.56 3.64
N THR A 410 5.22 29.33 3.78
CA THR A 410 3.83 29.07 4.11
C THR A 410 3.56 29.43 5.58
N ASP A 411 2.29 29.57 5.93
CA ASP A 411 1.82 29.75 7.31
C ASP A 411 1.67 28.42 8.06
N ALA A 412 2.05 27.30 7.43
CA ALA A 412 1.89 25.95 7.93
C ALA A 412 3.21 25.17 7.99
N LEU A 413 3.19 24.06 8.74
CA LEU A 413 4.26 23.07 8.74
C LEU A 413 4.27 22.30 7.42
N LEU A 414 5.39 22.30 6.70
CA LEU A 414 5.61 21.32 5.63
C LEU A 414 5.87 19.96 6.28
N LEU A 415 5.11 18.97 5.89
CA LEU A 415 5.19 17.63 6.48
C LEU A 415 6.31 16.82 5.84
N ALA A 416 6.86 15.87 6.59
CA ALA A 416 7.86 14.97 6.04
C ALA A 416 7.29 14.14 4.88
N GLY A 417 8.03 14.05 3.78
CA GLY A 417 7.60 13.32 2.58
C GLY A 417 8.67 13.23 1.50
N ASP A 418 8.44 12.31 0.56
CA ASP A 418 9.34 12.13 -0.58
C ASP A 418 9.25 13.33 -1.53
N VAL A 419 10.38 13.74 -2.10
CA VAL A 419 10.43 14.80 -3.11
C VAL A 419 11.11 14.31 -4.38
N ASN A 420 10.46 14.52 -5.53
CA ASN A 420 11.08 14.42 -6.84
C ASN A 420 11.67 15.78 -7.22
N LEU A 421 12.92 15.81 -7.66
CA LEU A 421 13.65 17.03 -7.95
C LEU A 421 13.83 17.17 -9.47
N TYR A 422 13.34 18.26 -10.03
CA TYR A 422 13.40 18.56 -11.46
C TYR A 422 14.20 19.83 -11.73
N ARG A 423 14.98 19.82 -12.80
CA ARG A 423 15.74 20.96 -13.32
C ARG A 423 15.66 20.92 -14.84
N ASP A 424 15.39 22.07 -15.47
CA ASP A 424 15.22 22.18 -16.93
C ASP A 424 14.16 21.24 -17.54
N GLY A 425 13.16 20.85 -16.74
CA GLY A 425 12.09 19.92 -17.13
C GLY A 425 12.41 18.45 -16.89
N ASP A 426 13.66 18.09 -16.62
CA ASP A 426 14.10 16.71 -16.41
C ASP A 426 14.16 16.33 -14.92
N LEU A 427 13.86 15.06 -14.60
CA LEU A 427 14.04 14.52 -13.25
C LEU A 427 15.53 14.30 -12.96
N VAL A 428 16.10 15.12 -12.08
CA VAL A 428 17.53 15.09 -11.73
C VAL A 428 17.83 14.35 -10.42
N GLY A 429 16.81 14.07 -9.61
CA GLY A 429 17.00 13.37 -8.35
C GLY A 429 15.72 13.05 -7.60
N LYS A 430 15.89 12.29 -6.52
CA LYS A 430 14.87 12.03 -5.50
C LYS A 430 15.48 12.28 -4.13
N GLY A 431 14.68 12.82 -3.22
CA GLY A 431 15.08 13.07 -1.85
C GLY A 431 13.90 12.98 -0.90
N ALA A 432 14.08 13.52 0.29
CA ALA A 432 13.02 13.69 1.26
C ALA A 432 13.05 15.10 1.84
N ILE A 433 11.87 15.68 2.06
CA ILE A 433 11.69 16.86 2.89
C ILE A 433 11.37 16.35 4.29
N ASN A 434 12.03 16.89 5.32
CA ASN A 434 11.71 16.61 6.72
C ASN A 434 10.51 17.47 7.16
N GLU A 435 10.11 17.41 8.42
CA GLU A 435 9.17 18.39 8.95
C GLU A 435 9.84 19.78 9.00
N VAL A 436 9.31 20.75 8.22
CA VAL A 436 9.86 22.11 8.12
C VAL A 436 8.82 23.13 8.60
N PRO A 437 8.96 23.68 9.82
CA PRO A 437 8.05 24.69 10.35
C PRO A 437 7.99 25.94 9.48
N ALA A 438 6.91 26.71 9.62
CA ALA A 438 6.79 28.03 8.98
C ALA A 438 8.00 28.91 9.36
N GLY A 439 8.64 29.52 8.36
CA GLY A 439 9.84 30.34 8.52
C GLY A 439 11.16 29.57 8.65
N ALA A 440 11.14 28.25 8.79
CA ALA A 440 12.38 27.45 8.85
C ALA A 440 13.00 27.26 7.46
N GLU A 441 14.33 27.14 7.43
CA GLU A 441 15.12 26.92 6.22
C GLU A 441 15.39 25.43 5.99
N PHE A 442 15.51 25.03 4.73
CA PHE A 442 15.86 23.68 4.33
C PHE A 442 16.54 23.66 2.96
N ASP A 443 17.17 22.53 2.64
CA ASP A 443 17.94 22.35 1.40
C ASP A 443 17.23 21.40 0.44
N LEU A 444 17.35 21.68 -0.85
CA LEU A 444 16.92 20.82 -1.95
C LEU A 444 18.08 20.64 -2.94
N ASP A 445 18.46 19.39 -3.21
CA ASP A 445 19.61 19.04 -4.05
C ASP A 445 19.18 18.71 -5.49
N PHE A 446 19.44 19.61 -6.44
CA PHE A 446 19.04 19.49 -7.85
C PHE A 446 20.08 18.78 -8.73
N GLY A 447 20.72 17.76 -8.16
CA GLY A 447 21.63 16.86 -8.87
C GLY A 447 23.02 17.43 -9.12
N ARG A 448 23.82 16.65 -9.87
CA ARG A 448 25.22 16.96 -10.19
C ARG A 448 25.30 18.03 -11.26
N ASP A 449 26.22 18.97 -11.09
CA ASP A 449 26.58 19.94 -12.10
C ASP A 449 27.84 19.48 -12.86
N GLN A 450 27.72 19.25 -14.17
CA GLN A 450 28.80 18.71 -14.98
C GLN A 450 29.84 19.77 -15.40
N ASN A 451 29.52 21.06 -15.26
CA ASN A 451 30.42 22.15 -15.56
C ASN A 451 31.33 22.49 -14.37
N LEU A 452 31.16 21.83 -13.22
CA LEU A 452 32.07 21.91 -12.09
C LEU A 452 32.70 20.55 -11.85
N THR A 453 34.01 20.47 -12.04
CA THR A 453 34.75 19.23 -11.76
C THR A 453 35.48 19.34 -10.43
N VAL A 454 35.53 18.24 -9.69
CA VAL A 454 36.26 18.13 -8.43
C VAL A 454 37.06 16.83 -8.43
N GLN A 455 38.31 16.92 -8.00
CA GLN A 455 39.17 15.76 -7.85
C GLN A 455 39.88 15.79 -6.50
N ARG A 456 39.74 14.73 -5.70
CA ARG A 456 40.45 14.55 -4.43
C ARG A 456 41.51 13.47 -4.57
N LYS A 457 42.78 13.86 -4.43
CA LYS A 457 43.93 12.96 -4.47
C LYS A 457 44.59 12.89 -3.11
N ARG A 458 44.94 11.67 -2.67
CA ARG A 458 45.87 11.47 -1.56
C ARG A 458 47.29 11.60 -2.11
N VAL A 459 47.96 12.70 -1.77
CA VAL A 459 49.31 13.03 -2.27
C VAL A 459 50.41 12.55 -1.34
N ILE A 460 50.12 12.37 -0.05
CA ILE A 460 50.99 11.67 0.91
C ILE A 460 50.17 10.62 1.64
N ASP A 461 50.76 9.43 1.78
CA ASP A 461 50.27 8.32 2.59
C ASP A 461 51.48 7.55 3.11
N ARG A 462 51.98 7.95 4.28
CA ARG A 462 53.24 7.44 4.83
C ARG A 462 53.00 6.88 6.22
N ARG A 463 53.33 5.59 6.41
CA ARG A 463 53.41 4.97 7.73
C ARG A 463 54.85 5.00 8.24
N SER A 464 55.02 5.34 9.50
CA SER A 464 56.31 5.31 10.20
C SER A 464 56.12 4.82 11.63
N SER A 465 57.15 4.21 12.21
CA SER A 465 57.17 3.87 13.63
C SER A 465 58.30 4.63 14.30
N SER A 466 58.06 5.18 15.49
CA SER A 466 59.04 5.97 16.24
C SER A 466 59.02 5.64 17.73
N GLY A 467 60.14 5.88 18.43
CA GLY A 467 60.30 5.65 19.87
C GLY A 467 61.23 4.49 20.24
N LEU A 468 61.89 4.61 21.39
CA LEU A 468 62.80 3.58 21.94
C LEU A 468 62.16 2.77 23.09
N ILE A 469 61.27 3.40 23.85
CA ILE A 469 60.51 2.85 24.98
C ILE A 469 59.10 3.44 24.81
N ASN A 470 58.07 2.62 24.58
CA ASN A 470 56.72 3.00 24.09
C ASN A 470 56.66 3.43 22.61
N ARG A 471 57.00 2.50 21.71
CA ARG A 471 56.91 2.71 20.26
C ARG A 471 55.48 3.09 19.83
N GLN A 472 55.39 4.10 18.98
CA GLN A 472 54.15 4.57 18.36
C GLN A 472 54.24 4.33 16.86
N ASP A 473 53.14 3.86 16.28
CA ASP A 473 52.93 3.93 14.84
C ASP A 473 52.30 5.28 14.51
N ALA A 474 52.68 5.83 13.36
CA ALA A 474 52.20 7.10 12.85
C ALA A 474 51.81 6.96 11.38
N LEU A 475 50.70 7.60 11.00
CA LEU A 475 50.20 7.68 9.63
C LEU A 475 50.06 9.14 9.22
N GLU A 476 51.00 9.60 8.38
CA GLU A 476 50.93 10.91 7.77
C GLU A 476 50.12 10.84 6.48
N ARG A 477 49.11 11.70 6.36
CA ARG A 477 48.32 11.85 5.14
C ARG A 477 48.21 13.29 4.73
N ARG A 478 48.26 13.50 3.41
CA ARG A 478 47.95 14.80 2.79
C ARG A 478 47.05 14.58 1.59
N TYR A 479 46.06 15.42 1.47
CA TYR A 479 45.08 15.43 0.41
C TYR A 479 45.19 16.73 -0.37
N GLN A 480 45.03 16.62 -1.68
CA GLN A 480 44.91 17.73 -2.60
C GLN A 480 43.56 17.62 -3.30
N ILE A 481 42.73 18.66 -3.17
CA ILE A 481 41.42 18.78 -3.80
C ILE A 481 41.53 19.86 -4.87
N THR A 482 41.26 19.50 -6.12
CA THR A 482 41.28 20.43 -7.26
C THR A 482 39.86 20.60 -7.77
N LEU A 483 39.39 21.84 -7.84
CA LEU A 483 38.09 22.22 -8.41
C LEU A 483 38.31 23.07 -9.67
N GLU A 484 37.50 22.85 -10.69
CA GLU A 484 37.52 23.66 -11.92
C GLU A 484 36.11 24.10 -12.28
N ASN A 485 35.96 25.38 -12.61
CA ASN A 485 34.72 25.95 -13.09
C ASN A 485 34.75 26.10 -14.60
N HIS A 486 33.92 25.32 -15.31
CA HIS A 486 33.72 25.40 -16.74
C HIS A 486 32.49 26.23 -17.13
N HIS A 487 31.74 26.77 -16.17
CA HIS A 487 30.68 27.75 -16.46
C HIS A 487 31.25 29.05 -17.03
N PRO A 488 30.45 29.82 -17.80
CA PRO A 488 30.83 31.15 -18.28
C PRO A 488 30.75 32.23 -17.20
N VAL A 489 30.25 31.90 -16.00
CA VAL A 489 30.03 32.83 -14.88
C VAL A 489 30.78 32.35 -13.63
N ALA A 490 31.04 33.29 -12.71
CA ALA A 490 31.58 32.96 -11.41
C ALA A 490 30.51 32.23 -10.57
N VAL A 491 30.94 31.26 -9.76
CA VAL A 491 30.04 30.43 -8.96
C VAL A 491 30.51 30.34 -7.51
N ALA A 492 29.57 30.43 -6.56
CA ALA A 492 29.85 30.20 -5.15
C ALA A 492 29.90 28.71 -4.85
N VAL A 493 31.03 28.24 -4.32
CA VAL A 493 31.27 26.83 -4.01
C VAL A 493 31.51 26.64 -2.51
N GLN A 494 30.84 25.65 -1.94
CA GLN A 494 31.09 25.11 -0.61
C GLN A 494 31.74 23.74 -0.72
N LEU A 495 32.99 23.64 -0.27
CA LEU A 495 33.75 22.40 -0.20
C LEU A 495 33.67 21.84 1.21
N ILE A 496 33.24 20.59 1.35
CA ILE A 496 33.15 19.86 2.61
C ILE A 496 34.12 18.67 2.56
N ASP A 497 34.96 18.52 3.58
CA ASP A 497 35.78 17.32 3.79
C ASP A 497 35.84 17.03 5.30
N ALA A 498 36.69 16.10 5.74
CA ALA A 498 36.80 15.75 7.15
C ALA A 498 38.24 15.44 7.59
N LEU A 499 38.55 15.82 8.83
CA LEU A 499 39.61 15.23 9.62
C LEU A 499 39.07 14.00 10.35
N PRO A 500 39.89 12.96 10.57
CA PRO A 500 39.49 11.85 11.42
C PRO A 500 39.35 12.33 12.88
N VAL A 501 38.34 11.84 13.58
CA VAL A 501 38.15 12.09 15.02
C VAL A 501 38.39 10.80 15.78
N SER A 502 39.17 10.88 16.85
CA SER A 502 39.45 9.74 17.71
C SER A 502 38.36 9.55 18.77
N GLN A 503 37.92 8.30 18.95
CA GLN A 503 37.07 7.89 20.08
C GLN A 503 37.87 7.25 21.22
N ASN A 504 39.21 7.16 21.09
CA ASN A 504 40.09 6.55 22.08
C ASN A 504 41.26 7.49 22.40
N ALA A 505 41.49 7.76 23.69
CA ALA A 505 42.54 8.68 24.14
C ALA A 505 43.97 8.25 23.72
N GLU A 506 44.19 6.97 23.39
CA GLU A 506 45.48 6.48 22.89
C GLU A 506 45.72 6.76 21.40
N ILE A 507 44.68 7.14 20.64
CA ILE A 507 44.80 7.54 19.24
C ILE A 507 44.74 9.05 19.19
N THR A 508 45.82 9.68 18.75
CA THR A 508 45.97 11.14 18.73
C THR A 508 46.09 11.67 17.31
N LEU A 509 45.46 12.82 17.07
CA LEU A 509 45.57 13.57 15.83
C LEU A 509 46.53 14.75 16.05
N SER A 510 47.58 14.84 15.24
CA SER A 510 48.57 15.92 15.28
C SER A 510 48.97 16.35 13.86
N GLY A 511 49.84 17.36 13.75
CA GLY A 511 50.38 17.79 12.44
C GLY A 511 49.33 18.28 11.44
N VAL A 512 48.18 18.77 11.92
CA VAL A 512 47.12 19.29 11.06
C VAL A 512 47.62 20.53 10.33
N SER A 513 47.48 20.54 9.01
CA SER A 513 47.92 21.64 8.15
C SER A 513 46.93 21.87 7.01
N PHE A 514 46.82 23.12 6.57
CA PHE A 514 45.95 23.55 5.49
C PHE A 514 46.70 24.51 4.56
N SER A 515 46.50 24.42 3.25
CA SER A 515 46.97 25.46 2.31
C SER A 515 46.20 26.77 2.50
N GLU A 516 44.92 26.67 2.88
CA GLU A 516 44.03 27.77 3.22
C GLU A 516 43.14 27.33 4.39
N PRO A 517 42.99 28.14 5.46
CA PRO A 517 42.19 27.75 6.62
C PRO A 517 40.72 27.53 6.23
N PRO A 518 40.03 26.51 6.78
CA PRO A 518 38.61 26.33 6.57
C PRO A 518 37.80 27.47 7.17
N ALA A 519 36.70 27.83 6.52
CA ALA A 519 35.74 28.81 7.02
C ALA A 519 35.03 28.32 8.31
N ALA A 520 34.82 27.00 8.42
CA ALA A 520 34.31 26.37 9.63
C ALA A 520 34.93 24.98 9.86
N GLN A 521 35.15 24.65 11.12
CA GLN A 521 35.64 23.33 11.56
C GLN A 521 34.82 22.85 12.77
N ASP A 522 34.23 21.68 12.66
CA ASP A 522 33.56 20.99 13.75
C ASP A 522 34.53 19.99 14.39
N GLN A 523 34.90 20.22 15.66
CA GLN A 523 35.84 19.37 16.37
C GLN A 523 35.26 18.02 16.80
N GLN A 524 33.93 17.91 16.93
CA GLN A 524 33.27 16.67 17.34
C GLN A 524 33.11 15.71 16.17
N THR A 525 32.78 16.23 14.99
CA THR A 525 32.57 15.42 13.77
C THR A 525 33.80 15.39 12.86
N GLY A 526 34.75 16.31 13.05
CA GLY A 526 35.91 16.48 12.18
C GLY A 526 35.60 17.21 10.87
N LYS A 527 34.34 17.65 10.67
CA LYS A 527 33.89 18.31 9.44
C LYS A 527 34.66 19.60 9.19
N LEU A 528 35.19 19.74 7.98
CA LEU A 528 35.84 20.94 7.45
C LEU A 528 34.95 21.55 6.38
N THR A 529 34.77 22.87 6.40
CA THR A 529 34.02 23.60 5.38
C THR A 529 34.84 24.78 4.87
N TRP A 530 35.04 24.84 3.56
CA TRP A 530 35.57 26.02 2.87
C TRP A 530 34.49 26.63 1.99
N GLU A 531 34.46 27.95 1.92
CA GLU A 531 33.55 28.70 1.04
C GLU A 531 34.38 29.68 0.22
N PHE A 532 34.16 29.69 -1.09
CA PHE A 532 34.85 30.60 -2.00
C PHE A 532 34.06 30.79 -3.29
N GLU A 533 34.32 31.89 -3.96
CA GLU A 533 33.84 32.15 -5.31
C GLU A 533 34.88 31.66 -6.33
N LEU A 534 34.44 30.85 -7.30
CA LEU A 534 35.28 30.31 -8.36
C LEU A 534 34.94 31.01 -9.67
N ALA A 535 35.85 31.87 -10.15
CA ALA A 535 35.69 32.63 -11.38
C ALA A 535 35.50 31.72 -12.62
N PRO A 536 34.96 32.23 -13.74
CA PRO A 536 34.82 31.45 -14.97
C PRO A 536 36.15 30.87 -15.44
N GLN A 537 36.17 29.61 -15.87
CA GLN A 537 37.37 28.90 -16.36
C GLN A 537 38.52 28.79 -15.33
N ALA A 538 38.26 29.11 -14.05
CA ALA A 538 39.29 29.08 -13.02
C ALA A 538 39.44 27.69 -12.41
N ARG A 539 40.66 27.40 -11.97
CA ARG A 539 41.02 26.24 -11.15
C ARG A 539 41.38 26.70 -9.75
N LYS A 540 40.85 26.02 -8.72
CA LYS A 540 41.25 26.20 -7.32
C LYS A 540 41.75 24.89 -6.73
N THR A 541 42.84 24.97 -5.97
CA THR A 541 43.41 23.83 -5.25
C THR A 541 43.36 24.10 -3.75
N VAL A 542 42.83 23.15 -2.99
CA VAL A 542 42.83 23.14 -1.52
C VAL A 542 43.61 21.91 -1.06
N GLU A 543 44.61 22.10 -0.22
CA GLU A 543 45.40 21.03 0.37
C GLU A 543 45.22 21.01 1.87
N PHE A 544 45.13 19.81 2.44
CA PHE A 544 45.18 19.63 3.88
C PHE A 544 45.85 18.31 4.26
N GLY A 545 46.38 18.24 5.47
CA GLY A 545 47.06 17.06 5.95
C GLY A 545 47.02 16.91 7.46
N PHE A 546 47.30 15.71 7.93
CA PHE A 546 47.32 15.35 9.35
C PHE A 546 48.21 14.13 9.59
N VAL A 547 48.54 13.90 10.87
CA VAL A 547 49.24 12.73 11.35
C VAL A 547 48.41 12.06 12.44
N VAL A 548 48.06 10.79 12.24
CA VAL A 548 47.43 9.96 13.28
C VAL A 548 48.53 9.16 13.97
N GLN A 549 48.56 9.15 15.30
CA GLN A 549 49.54 8.40 16.10
C GLN A 549 48.82 7.48 17.09
N TRP A 550 49.30 6.24 17.21
CA TRP A 550 48.74 5.22 18.13
C TRP A 550 49.80 4.22 18.60
N PRO A 551 49.55 3.47 19.70
CA PRO A 551 50.51 2.49 20.22
C PRO A 551 50.82 1.39 19.20
N GLN A 552 52.12 1.10 19.04
CA GLN A 552 52.57 0.07 18.10
C GLN A 552 51.98 -1.30 18.43
N GLY A 553 51.60 -2.05 17.40
CA GLY A 553 51.06 -3.41 17.52
C GLY A 553 49.55 -3.48 17.76
N LYS A 554 48.85 -2.33 17.80
CA LYS A 554 47.39 -2.26 17.73
C LYS A 554 46.96 -1.96 16.30
N GLU A 555 45.92 -2.65 15.84
CA GLU A 555 45.25 -2.32 14.57
C GLU A 555 44.24 -1.18 14.79
N ILE A 556 44.14 -0.31 13.80
CA ILE A 556 43.12 0.75 13.73
C ILE A 556 42.28 0.51 12.49
N GLU A 557 40.97 0.70 12.63
CA GLU A 557 40.01 0.67 11.53
C GLU A 557 39.59 2.12 11.22
N GLU A 558 39.54 2.48 9.95
CA GLU A 558 39.06 3.77 9.49
C GLU A 558 37.70 3.58 8.80
N GLY A 559 36.65 4.21 9.31
CA GLY A 559 35.34 4.29 8.67
C GLY A 559 35.03 5.71 8.23
N PHE A 560 34.47 5.87 7.03
CA PHE A 560 33.83 7.09 6.55
C PHE A 560 32.35 6.83 6.32
#